data_AF-A0A9D2LYJ9-F1
#
_entry.id   AF-A0A9D2LYJ9-F1
#
_cell.length_a   1.000
_cell.length_b   1.000
_cell.length_c   1.000
_cell.angle_alpha   90.00
_cell.angle_beta   90.00
_cell.angle_gamma   90.00
#
_symmetry.space_group_name_H-M   'P 1'
#
loop_
_entity.id
_entity.type
_entity.pdbx_description
1 polymer ?
#
loop_
_entity_poly.entity_id
_entity_poly.type
_entity_poly.pdbx_seq_one_letter_code
_entity_poly.pdbx_strand_id
1 'polypeptide(L)'
;ADDLLCSSLKPSNRRVFFSIDPLPNDVEEAPNLVQDVRACPHCGATLEWDLRRYHHIGRAHCPQCGFTSPEARYHVSAIDEDTRRMTVEGPDGPRQFALPNTSPINVYNALSAVALLAEFGLAKDRIAQCMDQLTIVESRFSKVELKGRGLVLHLAKGQNPIACSQACANVQQAPGKKTVLLLLDDAHDAAHSVENTAWLYDTDFEFLNQPDILQVAVAGPRHWDVAVRLLMAGLPQEKLIHWEDPHQAAAALEVEAPDTVFVLYDLYSVDLAKEVKGKLLQRMALLPPKEPQPGKEAAGHEN
;
A
#
# COMPACT_ATOMS: atom_id res chain seq x y z
N ALA A 1 -1.54 -17.12 -8.98
CA ALA A 1 -2.11 -18.14 -8.08
C ALA A 1 -2.94 -17.45 -7.01
N ASP A 2 -2.41 -16.39 -6.42
CA ASP A 2 -3.04 -15.69 -5.30
C ASP A 2 -4.23 -14.78 -5.67
N ASP A 3 -4.61 -14.68 -6.94
CA ASP A 3 -5.81 -13.98 -7.39
C ASP A 3 -6.70 -14.97 -8.14
N LEU A 4 -7.83 -15.33 -7.52
CA LEU A 4 -8.77 -16.28 -8.08
C LEU A 4 -9.52 -15.75 -9.31
N LEU A 5 -9.75 -14.44 -9.41
CA LEU A 5 -10.33 -13.83 -10.60
C LEU A 5 -9.36 -13.97 -11.77
N CYS A 6 -8.11 -13.53 -11.60
CA CYS A 6 -7.10 -13.62 -12.64
C CYS A 6 -6.77 -15.08 -13.01
N SER A 7 -6.70 -15.97 -12.02
CA SER A 7 -6.36 -17.38 -12.27
C SER A 7 -7.42 -18.12 -13.09
N SER A 8 -8.67 -17.66 -13.04
CA SER A 8 -9.80 -18.26 -13.77
C SER A 8 -9.89 -17.82 -15.24
N LEU A 9 -9.12 -16.81 -15.66
CA LEU A 9 -9.18 -16.26 -17.02
C LEU A 9 -8.73 -17.29 -18.07
N LYS A 10 -9.52 -17.40 -19.15
CA LYS A 10 -9.25 -18.24 -20.34
C LYS A 10 -8.73 -19.65 -19.97
N PRO A 11 -9.54 -20.46 -19.26
CA PRO A 11 -9.05 -21.69 -18.62
C PRO A 11 -8.55 -22.77 -19.60
N SER A 12 -8.94 -22.68 -20.87
CA SER A 12 -8.48 -23.58 -21.95
C SER A 12 -7.07 -23.28 -22.45
N ASN A 13 -6.48 -22.14 -22.10
CA ASN A 13 -5.18 -21.73 -22.60
C ASN A 13 -4.06 -22.31 -21.72
N ARG A 14 -2.89 -22.58 -22.32
CA ARG A 14 -1.68 -22.84 -21.54
C ARG A 14 -1.37 -21.61 -20.69
N ARG A 15 -1.13 -21.86 -19.40
CA ARG A 15 -0.93 -20.82 -18.39
C ARG A 15 0.14 -21.24 -17.38
N VAL A 16 0.77 -20.23 -16.81
CA VAL A 16 1.77 -20.37 -15.76
C VAL A 16 1.39 -19.39 -14.66
N PHE A 17 1.42 -19.86 -13.42
CA PHE A 17 1.02 -19.07 -12.27
C PHE A 17 2.24 -18.62 -11.47
N PHE A 18 2.08 -17.49 -10.80
CA PHE A 18 3.01 -16.99 -9.81
C PHE A 18 2.30 -16.63 -8.49
N SER A 19 3.02 -16.64 -7.38
CA SER A 19 2.54 -16.30 -6.02
C SER A 19 3.64 -15.67 -5.17
N ILE A 20 3.28 -15.15 -4.01
CA ILE A 20 4.24 -14.85 -2.94
C ILE A 20 3.95 -15.84 -1.81
N ASP A 21 4.99 -16.46 -1.25
CA ASP A 21 4.88 -17.33 -0.09
C ASP A 21 4.29 -16.59 1.12
N PRO A 22 3.82 -17.29 2.17
CA PRO A 22 3.24 -16.66 3.34
C PRO A 22 4.15 -15.57 3.92
N LEU A 23 3.61 -14.36 4.06
CA LEU A 23 4.26 -13.24 4.73
C LEU A 23 3.82 -13.18 6.19
N PRO A 24 4.61 -12.57 7.10
CA PRO A 24 4.27 -12.50 8.53
C PRO A 24 2.91 -11.85 8.84
N ASN A 25 2.44 -10.96 7.97
CA ASN A 25 1.17 -10.23 8.13
C ASN A 25 0.00 -10.86 7.33
N ASP A 26 0.22 -11.98 6.65
CA ASP A 26 -0.88 -12.71 5.99
C ASP A 26 -1.75 -13.37 7.08
N VAL A 27 -3.07 -13.37 6.89
CA VAL A 27 -4.07 -13.84 7.86
C VAL A 27 -5.13 -14.71 7.18
N GLU A 28 -5.81 -15.58 7.89
CA GLU A 28 -6.90 -16.38 7.30
C GLU A 28 -8.18 -15.54 7.11
N GLU A 29 -8.51 -14.71 8.11
CA GLU A 29 -9.66 -13.79 8.08
C GLU A 29 -9.23 -12.41 7.57
N ALA A 30 -9.85 -11.94 6.49
CA ALA A 30 -9.51 -10.62 5.95
C ALA A 30 -9.93 -9.51 6.92
N PRO A 31 -9.02 -8.57 7.23
CA PRO A 31 -9.34 -7.39 8.01
C PRO A 31 -10.07 -6.33 7.18
N ASN A 32 -10.14 -6.50 5.86
CA ASN A 32 -10.76 -5.56 4.93
C ASN A 32 -12.30 -5.70 4.89
N LEU A 33 -12.98 -4.55 4.78
CA LEU A 33 -14.42 -4.41 4.61
C LEU A 33 -14.89 -5.05 3.30
N VAL A 34 -14.22 -4.71 2.19
CA VAL A 34 -14.54 -5.26 0.87
C VAL A 34 -13.74 -6.53 0.65
N GLN A 35 -14.45 -7.61 0.37
CA GLN A 35 -13.88 -8.92 0.08
C GLN A 35 -14.56 -9.47 -1.17
N ASP A 36 -13.88 -9.36 -2.31
CA ASP A 36 -14.35 -10.05 -3.51
C ASP A 36 -14.11 -11.57 -3.38
N VAL A 37 -14.75 -12.33 -4.26
CA VAL A 37 -14.54 -13.79 -4.38
C VAL A 37 -14.75 -14.55 -3.06
N ARG A 38 -15.93 -14.39 -2.46
CA ARG A 38 -16.32 -15.15 -1.26
C ARG A 38 -16.93 -16.52 -1.57
N ALA A 39 -17.43 -16.70 -2.79
CA ALA A 39 -18.07 -17.91 -3.26
C ALA A 39 -17.18 -18.65 -4.26
N CYS A 40 -17.21 -19.98 -4.20
CA CYS A 40 -16.47 -20.85 -5.08
C CYS A 40 -16.95 -20.66 -6.52
N PRO A 41 -16.05 -20.41 -7.49
CA PRO A 41 -16.44 -20.19 -8.88
C PRO A 41 -16.98 -21.46 -9.57
N HIS A 42 -16.84 -22.63 -8.95
CA HIS A 42 -17.29 -23.91 -9.49
C HIS A 42 -18.66 -24.34 -8.94
N CYS A 43 -18.86 -24.30 -7.62
CA CYS A 43 -20.09 -24.82 -6.98
C CYS A 43 -20.89 -23.77 -6.20
N GLY A 44 -20.39 -22.55 -6.04
CA GLY A 44 -21.06 -21.46 -5.30
C GLY A 44 -20.96 -21.54 -3.77
N ALA A 45 -20.40 -22.61 -3.19
CA ALA A 45 -20.17 -22.71 -1.74
C ALA A 45 -19.17 -21.66 -1.25
N THR A 46 -19.23 -21.27 0.02
CA THR A 46 -18.26 -20.32 0.64
C THR A 46 -16.85 -20.87 0.54
N LEU A 47 -15.89 -20.03 0.13
CA LEU A 47 -14.47 -20.37 0.12
C LEU A 47 -13.86 -20.23 1.51
N GLU A 48 -12.98 -21.17 1.86
CA GLU A 48 -12.10 -21.10 3.02
C GLU A 48 -10.72 -20.63 2.55
N TRP A 49 -10.07 -19.78 3.35
CA TRP A 49 -8.82 -19.12 2.96
C TRP A 49 -7.66 -19.67 3.80
N ASP A 50 -6.67 -20.24 3.12
CA ASP A 50 -5.43 -20.71 3.73
C ASP A 50 -4.54 -19.53 4.12
N LEU A 51 -4.60 -18.45 3.33
CA LEU A 51 -4.05 -17.14 3.67
C LEU A 51 -4.72 -16.05 2.85
N ARG A 52 -4.81 -14.86 3.43
CA ARG A 52 -5.22 -13.60 2.81
C ARG A 52 -4.17 -12.55 3.09
N ARG A 53 -3.71 -11.93 2.02
CA ARG A 53 -2.74 -10.84 2.06
C ARG A 53 -3.44 -9.49 2.14
N TYR A 54 -4.48 -9.33 1.32
CA TYR A 54 -5.42 -8.21 1.37
C TYR A 54 -6.64 -8.48 0.50
N HIS A 55 -7.81 -7.99 0.90
CA HIS A 55 -9.07 -8.16 0.15
C HIS A 55 -9.28 -9.62 -0.30
N HIS A 56 -9.25 -9.88 -1.61
CA HIS A 56 -9.40 -11.20 -2.24
C HIS A 56 -8.07 -11.79 -2.76
N ILE A 57 -6.94 -11.19 -2.41
CA ILE A 57 -5.61 -11.65 -2.80
C ILE A 57 -5.07 -12.57 -1.71
N GLY A 58 -4.86 -13.84 -2.07
CA GLY A 58 -4.41 -14.89 -1.18
C GLY A 58 -4.66 -16.28 -1.74
N ARG A 59 -4.54 -17.31 -0.90
CA ARG A 59 -4.82 -18.69 -1.26
C ARG A 59 -6.09 -19.15 -0.55
N ALA A 60 -6.99 -19.72 -1.34
CA ALA A 60 -8.25 -20.28 -0.88
C ALA A 60 -8.52 -21.64 -1.50
N HIS A 61 -9.36 -22.41 -0.81
CA HIS A 61 -9.91 -23.67 -1.26
C HIS A 61 -11.42 -23.76 -0.96
N CYS A 62 -12.10 -24.63 -1.69
CA CYS A 62 -13.52 -24.91 -1.52
C CYS A 62 -13.69 -26.25 -0.80
N PRO A 63 -14.23 -26.25 0.43
CA PRO A 63 -14.39 -27.49 1.21
C PRO A 63 -15.42 -28.45 0.60
N GLN A 64 -16.27 -27.96 -0.31
CA GLN A 64 -17.37 -28.77 -0.88
C GLN A 64 -17.01 -29.47 -2.20
N CYS A 65 -16.27 -28.83 -3.10
CA CYS A 65 -15.99 -29.39 -4.43
C CYS A 65 -14.49 -29.60 -4.73
N GLY A 66 -13.61 -29.27 -3.79
CA GLY A 66 -12.17 -29.44 -3.95
C GLY A 66 -11.49 -28.42 -4.88
N PHE A 67 -12.20 -27.39 -5.34
CA PHE A 67 -11.56 -26.25 -6.01
C PHE A 67 -10.49 -25.64 -5.09
N THR A 68 -9.31 -25.33 -5.62
CA THR A 68 -8.23 -24.71 -4.86
C THR A 68 -7.47 -23.72 -5.74
N SER A 69 -6.78 -22.79 -5.10
CA SER A 69 -5.84 -21.88 -5.76
C SER A 69 -4.76 -22.70 -6.47
N PRO A 70 -4.42 -22.36 -7.73
CA PRO A 70 -3.48 -23.17 -8.49
C PRO A 70 -2.06 -23.05 -7.92
N GLU A 71 -1.26 -24.10 -8.07
CA GLU A 71 0.16 -24.06 -7.71
C GLU A 71 0.93 -23.08 -8.60
N ALA A 72 1.81 -22.29 -7.97
CA ALA A 72 2.66 -21.35 -8.66
C ALA A 72 3.95 -22.01 -9.14
N ARG A 73 4.30 -21.77 -10.40
CA ARG A 73 5.59 -22.19 -10.98
C ARG A 73 6.72 -21.26 -10.55
N TYR A 74 6.39 -19.97 -10.35
CA TYR A 74 7.32 -18.97 -9.83
C TYR A 74 6.75 -18.41 -8.53
N HIS A 75 7.51 -18.43 -7.45
CA HIS A 75 7.05 -17.82 -6.20
C HIS A 75 8.16 -17.05 -5.52
N VAL A 76 7.78 -16.01 -4.79
CA VAL A 76 8.72 -15.25 -3.96
C VAL A 76 8.82 -15.95 -2.61
N SER A 77 9.99 -16.50 -2.30
CA SER A 77 10.27 -17.23 -1.06
C SER A 77 10.83 -16.34 0.05
N ALA A 78 11.40 -15.18 -0.30
CA ALA A 78 11.90 -14.20 0.66
C ALA A 78 11.89 -12.78 0.08
N ILE A 79 11.64 -11.80 0.95
CA ILE A 79 11.73 -10.36 0.66
C ILE A 79 12.68 -9.75 1.68
N ASP A 80 13.69 -9.04 1.20
CA ASP A 80 14.65 -8.29 2.00
C ASP A 80 14.33 -6.79 1.89
N GLU A 81 13.87 -6.21 2.99
CA GLU A 81 13.44 -4.81 3.05
C GLU A 81 14.60 -3.82 2.96
N ASP A 82 15.75 -4.17 3.54
CA ASP A 82 16.92 -3.29 3.61
C ASP A 82 17.56 -3.12 2.24
N THR A 83 17.74 -4.23 1.53
CA THR A 83 18.32 -4.26 0.19
C THR A 83 17.26 -4.05 -0.90
N ARG A 84 15.97 -4.06 -0.54
CA ARG A 84 14.83 -4.01 -1.47
C ARG A 84 14.96 -5.06 -2.56
N ARG A 85 15.11 -6.32 -2.16
CA ARG A 85 15.23 -7.46 -3.08
C ARG A 85 14.19 -8.54 -2.76
N MET A 86 13.76 -9.25 -3.80
CA MET A 86 12.99 -10.49 -3.65
C MET A 86 13.81 -11.68 -4.14
N THR A 87 13.72 -12.80 -3.45
CA THR A 87 14.20 -14.10 -3.92
C THR A 87 13.04 -14.82 -4.60
N VAL A 88 13.18 -15.11 -5.89
CA VAL A 88 12.17 -15.82 -6.69
C VAL A 88 12.66 -17.24 -6.94
N GLU A 89 11.88 -18.21 -6.50
CA GLU A 89 12.00 -19.60 -6.88
C GLU A 89 11.35 -19.84 -8.24
N GLY A 90 11.97 -20.70 -9.05
CA GLY A 90 11.49 -21.06 -10.37
C GLY A 90 12.13 -22.35 -10.87
N PRO A 91 11.81 -22.78 -12.10
CA PRO A 91 12.26 -24.07 -12.65
C PRO A 91 13.78 -24.25 -12.68
N ASP A 92 14.51 -23.15 -12.87
CA ASP A 92 15.97 -23.12 -12.96
C ASP A 92 16.64 -22.76 -11.62
N GLY A 93 15.91 -22.91 -10.50
CA GLY A 93 16.35 -22.59 -9.14
C GLY A 93 16.28 -21.10 -8.77
N PRO A 94 16.59 -20.75 -7.51
CA PRO A 94 16.37 -19.42 -6.98
C PRO A 94 17.20 -18.34 -7.68
N ARG A 95 16.69 -17.10 -7.66
CA ARG A 95 17.44 -15.89 -8.02
C ARG A 95 16.89 -14.66 -7.31
N GLN A 96 17.78 -13.74 -6.96
CA GLN A 96 17.42 -12.44 -6.41
C GLN A 96 17.20 -11.38 -7.49
N PHE A 97 16.18 -10.55 -7.29
CA PHE A 97 15.79 -9.45 -8.17
C PHE A 97 15.59 -8.17 -7.35
N ALA A 98 16.04 -7.03 -7.88
CA ALA A 98 15.80 -5.74 -7.27
C ALA A 98 14.32 -5.35 -7.37
N LEU A 99 13.83 -4.67 -6.33
CA LEU A 99 12.49 -4.11 -6.24
C LEU A 99 12.56 -2.59 -6.13
N PRO A 100 11.60 -1.86 -6.73
CA PRO A 100 11.44 -0.44 -6.43
C PRO A 100 11.16 -0.22 -4.92
N ASN A 101 10.24 -1.00 -4.35
CA ASN A 101 10.03 -1.11 -2.91
C ASN A 101 9.39 -2.46 -2.59
N THR A 102 9.30 -2.78 -1.31
CA THR A 102 8.84 -4.08 -0.81
C THR A 102 7.33 -4.17 -0.57
N SER A 103 6.53 -3.18 -1.02
CA SER A 103 5.08 -3.29 -0.88
C SER A 103 4.55 -4.49 -1.69
N PRO A 104 3.61 -5.29 -1.16
CA PRO A 104 3.13 -6.50 -1.82
C PRO A 104 2.70 -6.30 -3.27
N ILE A 105 2.06 -5.16 -3.58
CA ILE A 105 1.65 -4.80 -4.95
C ILE A 105 2.88 -4.72 -5.88
N ASN A 106 3.97 -4.10 -5.45
CA ASN A 106 5.17 -3.99 -6.28
C ASN A 106 5.93 -5.30 -6.39
N VAL A 107 5.89 -6.14 -5.34
CA VAL A 107 6.42 -7.50 -5.42
C VAL A 107 5.67 -8.31 -6.47
N TYR A 108 4.33 -8.28 -6.49
CA TYR A 108 3.55 -8.94 -7.54
C TYR A 108 3.83 -8.38 -8.94
N ASN A 109 3.94 -7.05 -9.08
CA ASN A 109 4.26 -6.43 -10.36
C ASN A 109 5.62 -6.92 -10.88
N ALA A 110 6.64 -6.89 -10.03
CA ALA A 110 7.98 -7.34 -10.36
C ALA A 110 8.01 -8.85 -10.67
N LEU A 111 7.37 -9.67 -9.84
CA LEU A 111 7.28 -11.11 -10.03
C LEU A 111 6.56 -11.45 -11.34
N SER A 112 5.50 -10.72 -11.70
CA SER A 112 4.78 -10.92 -12.96
C SER A 112 5.69 -10.68 -14.17
N ALA A 113 6.54 -9.65 -14.11
CA ALA A 113 7.52 -9.35 -15.15
C ALA A 113 8.62 -10.42 -15.22
N VAL A 114 9.15 -10.86 -14.08
CA VAL A 114 10.14 -11.95 -14.00
C VAL A 114 9.56 -13.24 -14.60
N ALA A 115 8.37 -13.66 -14.16
CA ALA A 115 7.72 -14.87 -14.64
C ALA A 115 7.44 -14.81 -16.15
N LEU A 116 6.95 -13.68 -16.65
CA LEU A 116 6.71 -13.47 -18.09
C LEU A 116 8.01 -13.59 -18.89
N LEU A 117 9.05 -12.84 -18.52
CA LEU A 117 10.32 -12.83 -19.25
C LEU A 117 11.03 -14.19 -19.21
N ALA A 118 10.93 -14.91 -18.09
CA ALA A 118 11.45 -16.27 -17.95
C ALA A 118 10.72 -17.24 -18.88
N GLU A 119 9.38 -17.21 -18.95
CA GLU A 119 8.60 -18.04 -19.89
C GLU A 119 8.86 -17.67 -21.36
N PHE A 120 9.29 -16.44 -21.65
CA PHE A 120 9.78 -16.04 -22.97
C PHE A 120 11.19 -16.58 -23.30
N GLY A 121 11.87 -17.21 -22.34
CA GLY A 121 13.18 -17.84 -22.52
C GLY A 121 14.36 -16.92 -22.22
N LEU A 122 14.16 -15.78 -21.53
CA LEU A 122 15.28 -14.95 -21.08
C LEU A 122 15.93 -15.59 -19.84
N ALA A 123 17.26 -15.62 -19.82
CA ALA A 123 18.01 -16.08 -18.66
C ALA A 123 17.75 -15.19 -17.42
N LYS A 124 17.53 -15.82 -16.27
CA LYS A 124 17.23 -15.13 -15.00
C LYS A 124 18.27 -14.07 -14.62
N ASP A 125 19.55 -14.31 -14.91
CA ASP A 125 20.62 -13.34 -14.65
C ASP A 125 20.50 -12.09 -15.53
N ARG A 126 20.04 -12.24 -16.77
CA ARG A 126 19.80 -11.10 -17.66
C ARG A 126 18.62 -10.27 -17.18
N ILE A 127 17.55 -10.93 -16.72
CA ILE A 127 16.38 -10.25 -16.12
C ILE A 127 16.82 -9.49 -14.87
N ALA A 128 17.60 -10.12 -13.98
CA ALA A 128 18.10 -9.50 -12.76
C ALA A 128 18.94 -8.24 -13.05
N GLN A 129 19.87 -8.32 -14.02
CA GLN A 129 20.67 -7.16 -14.45
C GLN A 129 19.80 -6.00 -14.95
N CYS A 130 18.75 -6.28 -15.71
CA CYS A 130 17.82 -5.24 -16.17
C CYS A 130 17.03 -4.64 -15.00
N MET A 131 16.60 -5.47 -14.05
CA MET A 131 15.85 -5.02 -12.88
C MET A 131 16.70 -4.18 -11.92
N ASP A 132 18.00 -4.43 -11.82
CA ASP A 132 18.93 -3.61 -11.03
C ASP A 132 19.02 -2.15 -11.54
N GLN A 133 18.56 -1.87 -12.76
CA GLN A 133 18.51 -0.52 -13.34
C GLN A 133 17.17 0.19 -13.11
N LEU A 134 16.20 -0.46 -12.46
CA LEU A 134 14.89 0.14 -12.20
C LEU A 134 14.99 1.22 -11.12
N THR A 135 14.56 2.42 -11.47
CA THR A 135 14.41 3.53 -10.52
C THR A 135 12.98 3.61 -10.00
N ILE A 136 12.80 3.93 -8.72
CA ILE A 136 11.49 4.29 -8.17
C ILE A 136 11.02 5.59 -8.84
N VAL A 137 9.78 5.59 -9.34
CA VAL A 137 9.14 6.84 -9.75
C VAL A 137 8.72 7.60 -8.47
N GLU A 138 9.42 8.68 -8.15
CA GLU A 138 9.22 9.47 -6.92
C GLU A 138 7.78 9.95 -6.71
N SER A 139 7.00 10.08 -7.79
CA SER A 139 5.60 10.53 -7.76
C SER A 139 4.60 9.49 -7.24
N ARG A 140 5.05 8.29 -6.83
CA ARG A 140 4.18 7.26 -6.21
C ARG A 140 4.45 7.08 -4.73
N PHE A 141 5.73 7.13 -4.36
CA PHE A 141 6.20 7.02 -3.00
C PHE A 141 7.50 7.81 -2.87
N SER A 142 7.53 8.73 -1.91
CA SER A 142 8.71 9.55 -1.61
C SER A 142 8.83 9.64 -0.10
N LYS A 143 9.99 9.27 0.43
CA LYS A 143 10.33 9.45 1.85
C LYS A 143 11.49 10.43 1.99
N VAL A 144 11.32 11.44 2.84
CA VAL A 144 12.35 12.41 3.20
C VAL A 144 12.54 12.38 4.70
N GLU A 145 13.78 12.29 5.17
CA GLU A 145 14.13 12.41 6.59
C GLU A 145 14.65 13.82 6.87
N LEU A 146 14.10 14.50 7.87
CA LEU A 146 14.52 15.83 8.29
C LEU A 146 14.52 15.91 9.82
N LYS A 147 15.69 16.21 10.40
CA LYS A 147 15.86 16.43 11.84
C LYS A 147 15.31 15.27 12.71
N GLY A 148 15.49 14.03 12.24
CA GLY A 148 15.02 12.81 12.92
C GLY A 148 13.52 12.53 12.77
N ARG A 149 12.86 13.14 11.79
CA ARG A 149 11.44 12.90 11.45
C ARG A 149 11.30 12.59 9.96
N GLY A 150 10.45 11.62 9.64
CA GLY A 150 10.10 11.26 8.28
C GLY A 150 8.93 12.09 7.75
N LEU A 151 8.97 12.41 6.45
CA LEU A 151 7.82 12.85 5.67
C LEU A 151 7.65 11.90 4.48
N VAL A 152 6.50 11.24 4.41
CA VAL A 152 6.15 10.29 3.36
C VAL A 152 5.04 10.85 2.50
N LEU A 153 5.27 10.94 1.20
CA LEU A 153 4.22 11.12 0.21
C LEU A 153 3.89 9.75 -0.37
N HIS A 154 2.61 9.39 -0.35
CA HIS A 154 2.12 8.11 -0.84
C HIS A 154 0.87 8.33 -1.69
N LEU A 155 0.93 7.92 -2.95
CA LEU A 155 -0.24 7.91 -3.82
C LEU A 155 -1.26 6.88 -3.32
N ALA A 156 -2.46 7.34 -2.94
CA ALA A 156 -3.57 6.50 -2.47
C ALA A 156 -4.58 6.17 -3.58
N LYS A 157 -4.64 7.02 -4.63
CA LYS A 157 -5.63 6.94 -5.73
C LYS A 157 -7.07 7.01 -5.19
N GLY A 158 -7.56 8.23 -5.02
CA GLY A 158 -8.97 8.47 -4.75
C GLY A 158 -9.86 7.75 -5.76
N GLN A 159 -11.09 7.45 -5.34
CA GLN A 159 -12.05 6.63 -6.11
C GLN A 159 -11.65 5.16 -6.30
N ASN A 160 -10.56 4.70 -5.68
CA ASN A 160 -10.18 3.29 -5.64
C ASN A 160 -10.06 2.82 -4.18
N PRO A 161 -11.08 2.14 -3.63
CA PRO A 161 -11.09 1.77 -2.22
C PRO A 161 -9.96 0.80 -1.88
N ILE A 162 -9.64 -0.15 -2.76
CA ILE A 162 -8.55 -1.10 -2.53
C ILE A 162 -7.20 -0.38 -2.43
N ALA A 163 -6.92 0.58 -3.32
CA ALA A 163 -5.68 1.33 -3.30
C ALA A 163 -5.57 2.25 -2.06
N CYS A 164 -6.68 2.91 -1.68
CA CYS A 164 -6.74 3.73 -0.47
C CYS A 164 -6.59 2.90 0.80
N SER A 165 -7.24 1.73 0.88
CA SER A 165 -7.07 0.78 1.98
C SER A 165 -5.63 0.33 2.13
N GLN A 166 -4.94 0.03 1.02
CA GLN A 166 -3.52 -0.32 1.06
C GLN A 166 -2.62 0.84 1.52
N ALA A 167 -2.93 2.07 1.10
CA ALA A 167 -2.22 3.24 1.61
C ALA A 167 -2.44 3.43 3.12
N CYS A 168 -3.66 3.19 3.63
CA CYS A 168 -3.96 3.23 5.06
C CYS A 168 -3.27 2.09 5.84
N ALA A 169 -3.25 0.87 5.28
CA ALA A 169 -2.53 -0.26 5.86
C ALA A 169 -1.02 0.01 5.95
N ASN A 170 -0.42 0.67 4.94
CA ASN A 170 0.98 1.09 4.99
C ASN A 170 1.25 2.09 6.13
N VAL A 171 0.32 3.01 6.41
CA VAL A 171 0.42 3.92 7.58
C VAL A 171 0.32 3.14 8.89
N GLN A 172 -0.63 2.20 8.98
CA GLN A 172 -0.84 1.35 10.15
C GLN A 172 0.44 0.56 10.49
N GLN A 173 1.04 -0.09 9.48
CA GLN A 173 2.22 -0.95 9.64
C GLN A 173 3.54 -0.19 9.83
N ALA A 174 3.61 1.09 9.46
CA ALA A 174 4.82 1.88 9.66
C ALA A 174 5.20 1.94 11.16
N PRO A 175 6.49 2.02 11.55
CA PRO A 175 6.86 2.11 12.95
C PRO A 175 6.71 3.54 13.51
N GLY A 176 6.57 3.64 14.83
CA GLY A 176 6.59 4.91 15.57
C GLY A 176 5.26 5.68 15.53
N LYS A 177 5.25 6.89 16.08
CA LYS A 177 4.07 7.76 16.09
C LYS A 177 3.88 8.42 14.72
N LYS A 178 2.65 8.52 14.24
CA LYS A 178 2.33 9.08 12.92
C LYS A 178 1.29 10.19 12.99
N THR A 179 1.35 11.08 12.01
CA THR A 179 0.21 11.92 11.60
C THR A 179 -0.06 11.74 10.12
N VAL A 180 -1.30 11.92 9.71
CA VAL A 180 -1.76 11.63 8.35
C VAL A 180 -2.50 12.82 7.79
N LEU A 181 -2.19 13.22 6.56
CA LEU A 181 -2.97 14.17 5.77
C LEU A 181 -3.52 13.46 4.54
N LEU A 182 -4.84 13.48 4.40
CA LEU A 182 -5.60 12.88 3.30
C LEU A 182 -5.97 13.96 2.28
N LEU A 183 -5.48 13.82 1.06
CA LEU A 183 -5.76 14.66 -0.12
C LEU A 183 -6.37 13.79 -1.23
N LEU A 184 -7.56 13.25 -0.97
CA LEU A 184 -8.12 12.16 -1.76
C LEU A 184 -9.03 12.60 -2.91
N ASP A 185 -9.34 13.88 -2.98
CA ASP A 185 -10.27 14.42 -3.97
C ASP A 185 -9.57 14.59 -5.33
N ASP A 186 -10.32 14.34 -6.41
CA ASP A 186 -9.92 14.75 -7.76
C ASP A 186 -10.35 16.21 -7.99
N ALA A 187 -9.35 17.08 -8.14
CA ALA A 187 -9.54 18.50 -8.39
C ALA A 187 -10.35 18.81 -9.67
N HIS A 188 -10.43 17.86 -10.61
CA HIS A 188 -11.16 18.01 -11.87
C HIS A 188 -12.60 17.51 -11.80
N ASP A 189 -12.94 16.66 -10.84
CA ASP A 189 -14.24 15.98 -10.83
C ASP A 189 -15.37 17.00 -10.61
N ALA A 190 -15.14 17.98 -9.73
CA ALA A 190 -16.04 19.10 -9.49
C ALA A 190 -16.32 19.98 -10.73
N ALA A 191 -15.47 19.93 -11.76
CA ALA A 191 -15.66 20.74 -12.98
C ALA A 191 -16.65 20.10 -13.97
N HIS A 192 -16.81 18.78 -13.95
CA HIS A 192 -17.51 18.05 -15.02
C HIS A 192 -18.49 16.99 -14.51
N SER A 193 -18.44 16.62 -13.23
CA SER A 193 -19.23 15.53 -12.66
C SER A 193 -19.58 15.80 -11.20
N VAL A 194 -20.53 15.02 -10.66
CA VAL A 194 -20.67 14.87 -9.21
C VAL A 194 -19.92 13.61 -8.85
N GLU A 195 -18.81 13.75 -8.10
CA GLU A 195 -18.05 12.61 -7.62
C GLU A 195 -18.96 11.67 -6.82
N ASN A 196 -19.00 10.39 -7.22
CA ASN A 196 -19.65 9.34 -6.45
C ASN A 196 -18.77 8.99 -5.25
N THR A 197 -19.17 9.37 -4.05
CA THR A 197 -18.38 9.15 -2.82
C THR A 197 -18.59 7.79 -2.17
N ALA A 198 -19.34 6.87 -2.78
CA ALA A 198 -19.59 5.55 -2.21
C ALA A 198 -18.31 4.75 -1.92
N TRP A 199 -17.25 4.97 -2.72
CA TRP A 199 -15.94 4.34 -2.54
C TRP A 199 -15.30 4.66 -1.18
N LEU A 200 -15.65 5.78 -0.54
CA LEU A 200 -15.18 6.12 0.81
C LEU A 200 -15.65 5.06 1.83
N TYR A 201 -16.83 4.50 1.63
CA TYR A 201 -17.42 3.49 2.51
C TYR A 201 -16.84 2.09 2.30
N ASP A 202 -16.29 1.84 1.11
CA ASP A 202 -15.54 0.63 0.79
C ASP A 202 -14.06 0.70 1.22
N THR A 203 -13.57 1.90 1.57
CA THR A 203 -12.19 2.12 2.03
C THR A 203 -12.04 1.80 3.51
N ASP A 204 -10.98 1.08 3.88
CA ASP A 204 -10.65 0.63 5.23
C ASP A 204 -10.00 1.75 6.07
N PHE A 205 -10.70 2.86 6.27
CA PHE A 205 -10.24 3.97 7.11
C PHE A 205 -10.06 3.58 8.59
N GLU A 206 -10.64 2.45 9.01
CA GLU A 206 -10.47 1.83 10.32
C GLU A 206 -8.99 1.55 10.64
N PHE A 207 -8.16 1.32 9.61
CA PHE A 207 -6.71 1.18 9.77
C PHE A 207 -6.02 2.44 10.30
N LEU A 208 -6.64 3.61 10.16
CA LEU A 208 -6.12 4.87 10.70
C LEU A 208 -6.51 5.11 12.17
N ASN A 209 -7.39 4.29 12.73
CA ASN A 209 -7.79 4.38 14.13
C ASN A 209 -6.83 3.57 15.04
N GLN A 210 -5.60 4.03 15.15
CA GLN A 210 -4.57 3.39 15.99
C GLN A 210 -4.09 4.32 17.11
N PRO A 211 -3.62 3.78 18.26
CA PRO A 211 -3.12 4.59 19.36
C PRO A 211 -1.92 5.48 18.98
N ASP A 212 -1.05 4.99 18.09
CA ASP A 212 0.16 5.66 17.62
C ASP A 212 -0.08 6.62 16.44
N ILE A 213 -1.29 6.64 15.86
CA ILE A 213 -1.73 7.70 14.95
C ILE A 213 -2.28 8.85 15.78
N LEU A 214 -1.56 9.96 15.80
CA LEU A 214 -1.80 11.10 16.70
C LEU A 214 -2.88 12.05 16.16
N GLN A 215 -2.93 12.21 14.84
CA GLN A 215 -3.87 13.10 14.16
C GLN A 215 -4.08 12.63 12.72
N VAL A 216 -5.31 12.71 12.24
CA VAL A 216 -5.67 12.58 10.83
C VAL A 216 -6.29 13.90 10.38
N ALA A 217 -5.70 14.52 9.38
CA ALA A 217 -6.21 15.68 8.70
C ALA A 217 -6.80 15.27 7.35
N VAL A 218 -7.93 15.85 6.99
CA VAL A 218 -8.53 15.72 5.67
C VAL A 218 -8.52 17.08 4.99
N ALA A 219 -8.22 17.12 3.70
CA ALA A 219 -8.44 18.34 2.93
C ALA A 219 -8.96 18.12 1.52
N GLY A 220 -9.57 19.17 1.01
CA GLY A 220 -10.14 19.22 -0.33
C GLY A 220 -11.65 19.53 -0.34
N PRO A 221 -12.24 19.68 -1.54
CA PRO A 221 -13.65 20.01 -1.71
C PRO A 221 -14.63 19.08 -0.98
N ARG A 222 -14.28 17.81 -0.76
CA ARG A 222 -15.12 16.80 -0.09
C ARG A 222 -14.64 16.49 1.33
N HIS A 223 -13.90 17.41 1.94
CA HIS A 223 -13.35 17.23 3.28
C HIS A 223 -14.41 16.85 4.34
N TRP A 224 -15.67 17.32 4.19
CA TRP A 224 -16.78 16.92 5.06
C TRP A 224 -17.18 15.44 4.88
N ASP A 225 -17.30 14.95 3.64
CA ASP A 225 -17.69 13.56 3.37
C ASP A 225 -16.67 12.58 3.96
N VAL A 226 -15.38 12.84 3.74
CA VAL A 226 -14.29 12.00 4.27
C VAL A 226 -14.20 12.12 5.79
N ALA A 227 -14.40 13.30 6.37
CA ALA A 227 -14.43 13.50 7.82
C ALA A 227 -15.57 12.68 8.48
N VAL A 228 -16.77 12.72 7.92
CA VAL A 228 -17.90 11.89 8.39
C VAL A 228 -17.56 10.41 8.29
N ARG A 229 -16.99 9.97 7.17
CA ARG A 229 -16.59 8.55 7.00
C ARG A 229 -15.53 8.11 8.02
N LEU A 230 -14.56 8.97 8.36
CA LEU A 230 -13.56 8.69 9.39
C LEU A 230 -14.17 8.58 10.78
N LEU A 231 -15.13 9.43 11.12
CA LEU A 231 -15.88 9.31 12.37
C LEU A 231 -16.65 7.97 12.42
N MET A 232 -17.23 7.54 11.29
CA MET A 232 -17.88 6.23 11.17
C MET A 232 -16.89 5.06 11.28
N ALA A 233 -15.62 5.25 10.86
CA ALA A 233 -14.53 4.29 11.09
C ALA A 233 -14.06 4.22 12.56
N GLY A 234 -14.68 5.02 13.43
CA GLY A 234 -14.35 5.08 14.86
C GLY A 234 -13.16 5.96 15.18
N LEU A 235 -12.65 6.76 14.24
CA LEU A 235 -11.58 7.73 14.53
C LEU A 235 -12.10 8.74 15.57
N PRO A 236 -11.42 8.92 16.72
CA PRO A 236 -11.85 9.87 17.74
C PRO A 236 -11.88 11.30 17.19
N GLN A 237 -12.93 12.06 17.52
CA GLN A 237 -13.12 13.42 17.01
C GLN A 237 -11.95 14.35 17.36
N GLU A 238 -11.32 14.16 18.52
CA GLU A 238 -10.16 14.94 18.97
C GLU A 238 -8.89 14.69 18.12
N LYS A 239 -8.83 13.57 17.39
CA LYS A 239 -7.74 13.27 16.45
C LYS A 239 -8.02 13.76 15.03
N LEU A 240 -9.25 14.18 14.74
CA LEU A 240 -9.69 14.55 13.40
C LEU A 240 -9.72 16.07 13.21
N ILE A 241 -9.01 16.55 12.20
CA ILE A 241 -9.18 17.92 11.68
C ILE A 241 -9.51 17.86 10.19
N HIS A 242 -10.21 18.86 9.67
CA HIS A 242 -10.51 18.92 8.25
C HIS A 242 -10.60 20.37 7.77
N TRP A 243 -10.15 20.62 6.54
CA TRP A 243 -10.14 21.95 5.91
C TRP A 243 -10.47 21.83 4.44
N GLU A 244 -11.18 22.81 3.88
CA GLU A 244 -11.40 22.83 2.43
C GLU A 244 -10.07 23.09 1.69
N ASP A 245 -9.26 24.05 2.17
CA ASP A 245 -7.94 24.37 1.61
C ASP A 245 -6.85 23.39 2.12
N PRO A 246 -6.22 22.60 1.23
CA PRO A 246 -5.11 21.71 1.57
C PRO A 246 -3.93 22.40 2.25
N HIS A 247 -3.69 23.68 1.95
CA HIS A 247 -2.62 24.43 2.59
C HIS A 247 -2.96 24.83 4.02
N GLN A 248 -4.23 25.09 4.34
CA GLN A 248 -4.67 25.31 5.71
C GLN A 248 -4.57 24.02 6.53
N ALA A 249 -4.98 22.88 5.97
CA ALA A 249 -4.76 21.58 6.61
C ALA A 249 -3.27 21.32 6.87
N ALA A 250 -2.42 21.56 5.87
CA ALA A 250 -0.97 21.42 6.02
C ALA A 250 -0.37 22.38 7.08
N ALA A 251 -0.97 23.55 7.30
CA ALA A 251 -0.55 24.48 8.35
C ALA A 251 -1.03 24.06 9.74
N ALA A 252 -2.22 23.45 9.84
CA ALA A 252 -2.82 22.99 11.08
C ALA A 252 -2.33 21.60 11.53
N LEU A 253 -1.73 20.81 10.63
CA LEU A 253 -1.28 19.45 10.91
C LEU A 253 -0.21 19.42 12.02
N GLU A 254 -0.31 18.45 12.93
CA GLU A 254 0.70 18.15 13.95
C GLU A 254 1.93 17.50 13.30
N VAL A 255 3.11 18.11 13.48
CA VAL A 255 4.36 17.71 12.82
C VAL A 255 5.56 17.60 13.78
N GLU A 256 5.38 17.99 15.04
CA GLU A 256 6.44 17.99 16.05
C GLU A 256 6.53 16.66 16.81
N ALA A 257 5.39 16.18 17.31
CA ALA A 257 5.28 14.93 18.06
C ALA A 257 5.51 13.64 17.22
N PRO A 258 4.99 13.50 15.98
CA PRO A 258 5.12 12.25 15.23
C PRO A 258 6.58 11.95 14.83
N ASP A 259 6.88 10.66 14.68
CA ASP A 259 8.11 10.18 14.04
C ASP A 259 8.01 10.31 12.52
N THR A 260 6.81 10.08 11.95
CA THR A 260 6.57 10.22 10.50
C THR A 260 5.26 10.93 10.21
N VAL A 261 5.30 11.90 9.29
CA VAL A 261 4.11 12.53 8.70
C VAL A 261 3.82 11.84 7.36
N PHE A 262 2.59 11.38 7.17
CA PHE A 262 2.13 10.79 5.91
C PHE A 262 1.21 11.76 5.17
N VAL A 263 1.42 11.91 3.87
CA VAL A 263 0.51 12.60 2.95
C VAL A 263 0.02 11.56 1.96
N LEU A 264 -1.24 11.14 2.11
CA LEU A 264 -1.92 10.24 1.19
C LEU A 264 -2.70 11.07 0.19
N TYR A 265 -2.38 10.95 -1.10
CA TYR A 265 -2.95 11.84 -2.12
C TYR A 265 -3.50 11.10 -3.34
N ASP A 266 -4.41 11.75 -4.05
CA ASP A 266 -5.00 11.27 -5.29
C ASP A 266 -4.07 11.41 -6.51
N LEU A 267 -4.32 10.63 -7.57
CA LEU A 267 -3.59 10.65 -8.84
C LEU A 267 -3.57 12.03 -9.51
N TYR A 268 -4.64 12.80 -9.39
CA TYR A 268 -4.78 14.12 -10.00
C TYR A 268 -4.30 15.25 -9.08
N SER A 269 -3.92 14.90 -7.84
CA SER A 269 -3.44 15.83 -6.82
C SER A 269 -1.91 15.82 -6.66
N VAL A 270 -1.16 15.33 -7.66
CA VAL A 270 0.32 15.18 -7.59
C VAL A 270 1.02 16.52 -7.35
N ASP A 271 0.68 17.56 -8.09
CA ASP A 271 1.37 18.86 -7.95
C ASP A 271 0.99 19.56 -6.65
N LEU A 272 -0.30 19.50 -6.28
CA LEU A 272 -0.77 19.93 -4.96
C LEU A 272 -0.03 19.21 -3.82
N ALA A 273 0.14 17.89 -3.93
CA ALA A 273 0.86 17.09 -2.94
C ALA A 273 2.33 17.52 -2.81
N LYS A 274 2.99 17.89 -3.93
CA LYS A 274 4.36 18.45 -3.89
C LYS A 274 4.40 19.83 -3.22
N GLU A 275 3.41 20.69 -3.46
CA GLU A 275 3.32 21.99 -2.79
C GLU A 275 3.10 21.84 -1.28
N VAL A 276 2.17 20.97 -0.89
CA VAL A 276 1.92 20.60 0.51
C VAL A 276 3.18 20.00 1.15
N LYS A 277 3.88 19.09 0.46
CA LYS A 277 5.18 18.57 0.89
C LYS A 277 6.16 19.69 1.20
N GLY A 278 6.29 20.67 0.29
CA GLY A 278 7.18 21.82 0.47
C GLY A 278 6.85 22.62 1.74
N LYS A 279 5.56 22.92 1.98
CA LYS A 279 5.11 23.62 3.19
C LYS A 279 5.38 22.81 4.47
N LEU A 280 5.11 21.50 4.46
CA LEU A 280 5.39 20.63 5.61
C LEU A 280 6.89 20.56 5.92
N LEU A 281 7.74 20.43 4.90
CA LEU A 281 9.20 20.46 5.07
C LEU A 281 9.69 21.78 5.66
N GLN A 282 9.13 22.92 5.22
CA GLN A 282 9.45 24.23 5.80
C GLN A 282 9.07 24.29 7.30
N ARG A 283 7.89 23.81 7.67
CA ARG A 283 7.46 23.75 9.08
C ARG A 283 8.37 22.82 9.91
N MET A 284 8.64 21.63 9.40
CA MET A 284 9.52 20.66 10.05
C MET A 284 10.96 21.17 10.20
N ALA A 285 11.45 21.98 9.26
CA ALA A 285 12.77 22.60 9.32
C ALA A 285 12.92 23.61 10.47
N LEU A 286 11.83 24.18 10.97
CA LEU A 286 11.84 25.11 12.10
C LEU A 286 11.86 24.39 13.46
N LEU A 287 11.53 23.10 13.50
CA LEU A 287 11.52 22.31 14.74
C LEU A 287 12.94 21.97 15.23
N PRO A 288 13.14 21.76 16.54
CA PRO A 288 14.38 21.18 17.04
C PRO A 288 14.56 19.74 16.53
N PRO A 289 15.82 19.26 16.41
CA PRO A 289 16.10 17.84 16.19
C PRO A 289 15.37 16.97 17.22
N LYS A 290 14.80 15.85 16.76
CA LYS A 290 14.20 14.89 17.68
C LYS A 290 15.31 14.23 18.51
N GLU A 291 15.15 14.18 19.82
CA GLU A 291 16.09 13.44 20.66
C GLU A 291 16.12 11.96 20.24
N PRO A 292 17.30 11.34 20.15
CA PRO A 292 17.40 9.93 19.81
C PRO A 292 16.65 9.11 20.87
N GLN A 293 15.65 8.33 20.42
CA GLN A 293 14.97 7.40 21.32
C GLN A 293 15.96 6.31 21.75
N PRO A 294 16.09 6.01 23.06
CA PRO A 294 16.93 4.92 23.52
C PRO A 294 16.43 3.60 22.92
N GLY A 295 17.28 2.93 22.13
CA GLY A 295 16.98 1.61 21.52
C GLY A 295 17.00 1.56 19.99
N LYS A 296 17.09 2.70 19.27
CA LYS A 296 17.48 2.70 17.85
C LYS A 296 19.00 2.87 17.77
N GLU A 297 19.75 1.79 18.02
CA GLU A 297 21.14 1.74 17.57
C GLU A 297 21.12 1.95 16.06
N ALA A 298 21.83 2.97 15.59
CA ALA A 298 22.17 3.09 14.20
C ALA A 298 22.90 1.81 13.82
N ALA A 299 22.36 1.04 12.87
CA ALA A 299 23.17 0.07 12.15
C ALA A 299 24.35 0.86 11.57
N GLY A 300 25.49 0.78 12.25
CA GLY A 300 26.70 1.48 11.90
C GLY A 300 27.08 1.06 10.49
N HIS A 301 27.11 2.02 9.58
CA HIS A 301 27.87 1.90 8.35
C HIS A 301 29.35 1.75 8.73
N GLU A 302 29.85 0.52 8.76
CA GLU A 302 31.27 0.23 8.61
C GLU A 302 31.44 -0.87 7.55
N ASN A 303 31.92 -0.41 6.38
CA ASN A 303 32.54 -1.11 5.24
C ASN A 303 31.79 -2.22 4.49
#